data_AF-A0A352AG75-F1
#
_entry.id   AF-A0A352AG75-F1
#
_cell.length_a   1.000
_cell.length_b   1.000
_cell.length_c   1.000
_cell.angle_alpha   90.00
_cell.angle_beta   90.00
_cell.angle_gamma   90.00
#
_symmetry.space_group_name_H-M   'P 1'
#
loop_
_entity.id
_entity.type
_entity.pdbx_description
1 polymer ?
#
loop_
_entity_poly.entity_id
_entity_poly.type
_entity_poly.pdbx_seq_one_letter_code
_entity_poly.pdbx_strand_id
1 'polypeptide(L)'
;MTIAIALNSDCINNLDLSPARTVIKKLLAEGAIASHEQQIRFDINYERNPDDPRELSEIPEVRLWFIRLDACYPWLLFLLDWKAGEFARYTAMLVPHQFNRTEGIQYNPEALEIFVMQKVFVLADWLKQLGIPSQSRIKSMAQMLGYELDDAFFELIDEP
;
A
#
# COMPACT_ATOMS: atom_id res chain seq x y z
N MET A 1 12.62 6.68 -11.02
CA MET A 1 13.11 7.63 -10.01
C MET A 1 12.28 7.40 -8.76
N THR A 2 12.90 7.24 -7.59
CA THR A 2 12.16 6.95 -6.35
C THR A 2 11.72 8.26 -5.69
N ILE A 3 10.49 8.29 -5.18
CA ILE A 3 9.86 9.44 -4.52
C ILE A 3 9.70 9.09 -3.04
N ALA A 4 10.43 9.79 -2.19
CA ALA A 4 10.38 9.58 -0.75
C ALA A 4 9.39 10.55 -0.09
N ILE A 5 8.49 10.01 0.74
CA ILE A 5 7.63 10.77 1.64
C ILE A 5 8.22 10.66 3.05
N ALA A 6 8.76 11.77 3.55
CA ALA A 6 9.31 11.83 4.90
C ALA A 6 8.17 11.92 5.94
N LEU A 7 8.22 11.05 6.95
CA LEU A 7 7.30 11.05 8.07
C LEU A 7 8.09 11.14 9.38
N ASN A 8 7.63 11.99 10.30
CA ASN A 8 8.17 12.07 11.66
C ASN A 8 7.10 11.69 12.70
N SER A 9 7.51 11.61 13.97
CA SER A 9 6.60 11.33 15.09
C SER A 9 5.40 12.28 15.14
N ASP A 10 5.60 13.58 14.89
CA ASP A 10 4.52 14.57 14.93
C ASP A 10 3.46 14.31 13.86
N CYS A 11 3.89 13.99 12.63
CA CYS A 11 2.98 13.63 11.56
C CYS A 11 2.15 12.38 11.93
N ILE A 12 2.80 11.37 12.51
CA ILE A 12 2.16 10.11 12.87
C ILE A 12 1.17 10.31 14.02
N ASN A 13 1.59 10.94 15.11
CA ASN A 13 0.79 11.10 16.32
C ASN A 13 -0.40 12.04 16.14
N ASN A 14 -0.30 13.01 15.23
CA ASN A 14 -1.41 13.91 14.89
C ASN A 14 -2.20 13.43 13.66
N LEU A 15 -1.91 12.23 13.16
CA LEU A 15 -2.46 11.66 11.94
C LEU A 15 -2.31 12.58 10.70
N ASP A 16 -1.36 13.50 10.71
CA ASP A 16 -1.21 14.49 9.65
C ASP A 16 -0.78 13.82 8.34
N LEU A 17 -1.66 13.87 7.35
CA LEU A 17 -1.41 13.36 6.00
C LEU A 17 -0.78 14.40 5.08
N SER A 18 -0.50 15.63 5.53
CA SER A 18 0.02 16.71 4.70
C SER A 18 1.27 16.32 3.87
N PRO A 19 2.24 15.52 4.37
CA PRO A 19 3.40 15.12 3.57
C PRO A 19 2.98 14.24 2.38
N ALA A 20 2.15 13.22 2.63
CA ALA A 20 1.65 12.32 1.59
C ALA A 20 0.72 13.05 0.61
N ARG A 21 -0.19 13.89 1.12
CA ARG A 21 -1.14 14.68 0.31
C ARG A 21 -0.42 15.58 -0.67
N THR A 22 0.68 16.20 -0.25
CA THR A 22 1.46 17.10 -1.11
C THR A 22 2.05 16.35 -2.30
N VAL A 23 2.67 15.19 -2.05
CA VAL A 23 3.24 14.34 -3.09
C VAL A 23 2.15 13.77 -4.00
N ILE A 24 1.10 13.17 -3.42
CA ILE A 24 0.02 12.54 -4.18
C ILE A 24 -0.70 13.56 -5.07
N LYS A 25 -1.02 14.75 -4.57
CA LYS A 25 -1.65 15.81 -5.37
C LYS A 25 -0.80 16.22 -6.56
N LYS A 26 0.52 16.33 -6.37
CA LYS A 26 1.44 16.65 -7.46
C LYS A 26 1.39 15.57 -8.55
N LEU A 27 1.49 14.30 -8.18
CA LEU A 27 1.45 13.18 -9.13
C LEU A 27 0.12 13.09 -9.88
N LEU A 28 -0.99 13.32 -9.20
CA LEU A 28 -2.31 13.35 -9.84
C LEU A 28 -2.45 14.53 -10.82
N ALA A 29 -1.90 15.70 -10.47
CA ALA A 29 -1.96 16.89 -11.32
C ALA A 29 -1.14 16.75 -12.62
N GLU A 30 -0.14 15.87 -12.65
CA GLU A 30 0.64 15.58 -13.86
C GLU A 30 -0.17 14.79 -14.91
N GLY A 31 -1.28 14.15 -14.53
CA GLY A 31 -2.17 13.41 -15.44
C GLY A 31 -1.55 12.14 -16.03
N ALA A 32 -0.38 11.71 -15.53
CA ALA A 32 0.39 10.57 -16.03
C ALA A 32 0.66 9.55 -14.91
N ILE A 33 -0.34 9.25 -14.09
CA ILE A 33 -0.14 8.45 -12.85
C ILE A 33 0.48 7.07 -13.10
N ALA A 34 0.20 6.44 -14.25
CA ALA A 34 0.81 5.17 -14.66
C ALA A 34 2.35 5.26 -14.83
N SER A 35 2.90 6.45 -15.10
CA SER A 35 4.35 6.66 -15.17
C SER A 35 5.01 6.70 -13.79
N HIS A 36 4.22 6.71 -12.71
CA HIS A 36 4.68 6.72 -11.31
C HIS A 36 4.44 5.40 -10.59
N GLU A 37 4.11 4.34 -11.33
CA GLU A 37 4.01 2.98 -10.81
C GLU A 37 5.28 2.61 -10.05
N GLN A 38 5.07 2.10 -8.83
CA GLN A 38 6.13 1.55 -7.99
C GLN A 38 7.30 2.50 -7.68
N GLN A 39 7.02 3.78 -7.42
CA GLN A 39 8.05 4.79 -7.15
C GLN A 39 8.00 5.39 -5.75
N ILE A 40 6.89 5.28 -5.02
CA ILE A 40 6.72 5.90 -3.71
C ILE A 40 7.32 5.01 -2.62
N ARG A 41 8.07 5.64 -1.72
CA ARG A 41 8.49 5.04 -0.45
C ARG A 41 8.23 5.98 0.72
N PHE A 42 8.19 5.42 1.93
CA PHE A 42 8.09 6.20 3.16
C PHE A 42 9.41 6.17 3.94
N ASP A 43 9.96 7.35 4.20
CA ASP A 43 11.13 7.53 5.07
C ASP A 43 10.58 7.86 6.47
N ILE A 44 10.34 6.80 7.27
CA ILE A 44 9.67 6.88 8.57
C ILE A 44 10.70 7.08 9.68
N ASN A 45 10.75 8.29 10.25
CA ASN A 45 11.54 8.61 11.43
C ASN A 45 10.61 8.73 12.65
N TYR A 46 10.27 7.59 13.25
CA TYR A 46 9.40 7.52 14.43
C TYR A 46 10.23 7.27 15.69
N GLU A 47 10.12 8.17 16.66
CA GLU A 47 10.82 8.07 17.94
C GLU A 47 10.26 6.91 18.75
N ARG A 48 11.14 6.00 19.16
CA ARG A 48 10.81 4.85 20.00
C ARG A 48 11.99 4.49 20.89
N ASN A 49 11.72 3.73 21.95
CA ASN A 49 12.77 3.19 22.79
C ASN A 49 13.72 2.33 21.91
N PRO A 50 15.05 2.53 21.96
CA PRO A 50 16.01 1.70 21.22
C PRO A 50 15.89 0.19 21.50
N ASP A 51 15.38 -0.18 22.68
CA ASP A 51 15.18 -1.57 23.09
C ASP A 51 13.79 -2.12 22.71
N ASP A 52 12.94 -1.33 22.04
CA ASP A 52 11.63 -1.79 21.57
C ASP A 52 11.82 -2.80 20.42
N PRO A 53 11.47 -4.09 20.62
CA PRO A 53 11.76 -5.12 19.63
C PRO A 53 10.79 -5.13 18.45
N ARG A 54 9.75 -4.31 18.49
CA ARG A 54 8.68 -4.28 17.49
C ARG A 54 9.15 -3.70 16.17
N GLU A 55 8.69 -4.27 15.07
CA GLU A 55 8.74 -3.63 13.77
C GLU A 55 7.82 -2.41 13.70
N LEU A 56 8.08 -1.47 12.78
CA LEU A 56 7.22 -0.28 12.64
C LEU A 56 5.76 -0.64 12.39
N SER A 57 5.50 -1.73 11.68
CA SER A 57 4.15 -2.24 11.38
C SER A 57 3.43 -2.85 12.58
N GLU A 58 4.12 -3.04 13.70
CA GLU A 58 3.56 -3.51 14.97
C GLU A 58 3.28 -2.35 15.95
N ILE A 59 3.66 -1.11 15.59
CA ILE A 59 3.39 0.08 16.41
C ILE A 59 1.98 0.62 16.08
N PRO A 60 1.03 0.67 17.05
CA PRO A 60 -0.35 1.07 16.80
C PRO A 60 -0.51 2.45 16.17
N GLU A 61 0.26 3.44 16.61
CA GLU A 61 0.19 4.81 16.13
C GLU A 61 0.62 4.91 14.66
N VAL A 62 1.72 4.22 14.31
CA VAL A 62 2.20 4.13 12.93
C VAL A 62 1.14 3.45 12.06
N ARG A 63 0.62 2.30 12.50
CA ARG A 63 -0.47 1.60 11.78
C ARG A 63 -1.68 2.51 11.58
N LEU A 64 -2.11 3.22 12.60
CA LEU A 64 -3.28 4.09 12.54
C LEU A 64 -3.11 5.19 11.49
N TRP A 65 -1.90 5.75 11.37
CA TRP A 65 -1.58 6.73 10.33
C TRP A 65 -1.73 6.12 8.92
N PHE A 66 -1.19 4.91 8.69
CA PHE A 66 -1.32 4.20 7.42
C PHE A 66 -2.75 3.77 7.11
N ILE A 67 -3.53 3.35 8.11
CA ILE A 67 -4.97 3.07 7.96
C ILE A 67 -5.71 4.32 7.49
N ARG A 68 -5.43 5.49 8.10
CA ARG A 68 -6.01 6.76 7.67
C ARG A 68 -5.60 7.12 6.24
N LEU A 69 -4.33 6.92 5.89
CA LEU A 69 -3.81 7.18 4.55
C LEU A 69 -4.54 6.31 3.52
N ASP A 70 -4.68 5.01 3.79
CA ASP A 70 -5.33 4.05 2.93
C ASP A 70 -6.82 4.36 2.75
N ALA A 71 -7.50 4.78 3.82
CA ALA A 71 -8.89 5.23 3.73
C ALA A 71 -9.06 6.46 2.82
N CYS A 72 -8.04 7.34 2.74
CA CYS A 72 -8.07 8.51 1.85
C CYS A 72 -7.63 8.18 0.42
N TYR A 73 -6.73 7.20 0.25
CA TYR A 73 -6.07 6.86 -1.01
C TYR A 73 -5.97 5.33 -1.16
N PRO A 74 -7.09 4.62 -1.32
CA PRO A 74 -7.12 3.15 -1.22
C PRO A 74 -6.34 2.46 -2.35
N TRP A 75 -6.11 3.17 -3.46
CA TRP A 75 -5.32 2.75 -4.63
C TRP A 75 -3.81 2.98 -4.47
N LEU A 76 -3.34 3.61 -3.39
CA LEU A 76 -1.95 4.04 -3.22
C LEU A 76 -0.94 2.89 -3.34
N LEU A 77 -1.34 1.67 -2.98
CA LEU A 77 -0.54 0.45 -3.07
C LEU A 77 0.10 0.25 -4.46
N PHE A 78 -0.58 0.73 -5.52
CA PHE A 78 -0.10 0.73 -6.91
C PHE A 78 1.17 1.57 -7.13
N LEU A 79 1.32 2.66 -6.37
CA LEU A 79 2.45 3.57 -6.50
C LEU A 79 3.64 3.19 -5.63
N LEU A 80 3.50 2.25 -4.70
CA LEU A 80 4.55 1.92 -3.74
C LEU A 80 5.71 1.15 -4.39
N ASP A 81 6.95 1.43 -4.02
CA ASP A 81 8.13 0.73 -4.54
C ASP A 81 8.15 -0.74 -4.07
N TRP A 82 7.71 -1.65 -4.95
CA TRP A 82 7.62 -3.08 -4.64
C TRP A 82 9.00 -3.70 -4.42
N LYS A 83 10.00 -3.24 -5.18
CA LYS A 83 11.36 -3.80 -5.12
C LYS A 83 12.08 -3.43 -3.83
N ALA A 84 11.78 -2.25 -3.29
CA ALA A 84 12.32 -1.80 -2.00
C ALA A 84 11.58 -2.39 -0.79
N GLY A 85 10.57 -3.25 -0.99
CA GLY A 85 9.79 -3.85 0.09
C GLY A 85 8.71 -2.94 0.68
N GLU A 86 8.47 -1.76 0.10
CA GLU A 86 7.45 -0.82 0.59
C GLU A 86 6.06 -1.44 0.54
N PHE A 87 5.78 -2.20 -0.52
CA PHE A 87 4.51 -2.90 -0.70
C PHE A 87 4.20 -3.88 0.45
N ALA A 88 5.17 -4.69 0.85
CA ALA A 88 5.02 -5.63 1.96
C ALA A 88 4.86 -4.88 3.29
N ARG A 89 5.68 -3.86 3.54
CA ARG A 89 5.57 -3.05 4.75
C ARG A 89 4.21 -2.36 4.87
N TYR A 90 3.72 -1.75 3.79
CA TYR A 90 2.42 -1.11 3.75
C TYR A 90 1.28 -2.12 3.99
N THR A 91 1.36 -3.30 3.39
CA THR A 91 0.41 -4.39 3.66
C THR A 91 0.43 -4.79 5.13
N ALA A 92 1.61 -4.90 5.76
CA ALA A 92 1.74 -5.19 7.18
C ALA A 92 1.15 -4.10 8.10
N MET A 93 1.12 -2.84 7.65
CA MET A 93 0.43 -1.77 8.39
C MET A 93 -1.09 -1.97 8.45
N LEU A 94 -1.66 -2.61 7.42
CA LEU A 94 -3.10 -2.72 7.21
C LEU A 94 -3.66 -4.10 7.57
N VAL A 95 -2.84 -5.15 7.44
CA VAL A 95 -3.23 -6.54 7.68
C VAL A 95 -2.61 -7.01 9.01
N PRO A 96 -3.36 -7.70 9.88
CA PRO A 96 -2.79 -8.40 11.01
C PRO A 96 -1.67 -9.35 10.55
N HIS A 97 -0.53 -9.32 11.24
CA HIS A 97 0.62 -10.15 10.93
C HIS A 97 1.39 -10.49 12.20
N GLN A 98 2.31 -11.44 12.07
CA GLN A 98 3.34 -11.73 13.04
C GLN A 98 4.70 -11.60 12.34
N PHE A 99 5.73 -11.21 13.09
CA PHE A 99 7.09 -11.17 12.59
C PHE A 99 7.88 -12.39 13.08
N ASN A 100 8.42 -13.16 12.14
CA ASN A 100 9.32 -14.27 12.41
C ASN A 100 10.74 -13.87 11.98
N ARG A 101 11.74 -14.09 12.83
CA ARG A 101 13.14 -13.72 12.54
C ARG A 101 13.73 -14.47 11.34
N THR A 102 13.25 -15.67 11.04
CA THR A 102 13.74 -16.53 9.95
C THR A 102 12.87 -16.40 8.71
N GLU A 103 11.55 -16.34 8.89
CA GLU A 103 10.58 -16.39 7.79
C GLU A 103 10.05 -15.00 7.38
N GLY A 104 10.38 -13.96 8.13
CA GLY A 104 9.91 -12.60 7.89
C GLY A 104 8.45 -12.39 8.30
N ILE A 105 7.72 -11.58 7.53
CA ILE A 105 6.33 -11.21 7.83
C ILE A 105 5.40 -12.38 7.48
N GLN A 106 4.61 -12.82 8.46
CA GLN A 106 3.53 -13.80 8.29
C GLN A 106 2.18 -13.12 8.49
N TYR A 107 1.43 -12.91 7.41
CA TYR A 107 0.10 -12.32 7.49
C TYR A 107 -0.93 -13.31 8.02
N ASN A 108 -1.95 -12.79 8.70
CA ASN A 108 -3.16 -13.56 8.93
C ASN A 108 -3.82 -13.87 7.57
N PRO A 109 -4.09 -15.15 7.23
CA PRO A 109 -4.50 -15.54 5.89
C PRO A 109 -5.89 -14.99 5.51
N GLU A 110 -6.87 -15.04 6.42
CA GLU A 110 -8.22 -14.55 6.15
C GLU A 110 -8.24 -13.02 5.96
N ALA A 111 -7.50 -12.31 6.81
CA ALA A 111 -7.39 -10.86 6.69
C ALA A 111 -6.64 -10.44 5.41
N LEU A 112 -5.62 -11.21 5.01
CA LEU A 112 -4.90 -10.97 3.76
C LEU A 112 -5.79 -11.20 2.55
N GLU A 113 -6.61 -12.25 2.55
CA GLU A 113 -7.54 -12.54 1.45
C GLU A 113 -8.54 -11.40 1.25
N ILE A 114 -9.17 -10.94 2.34
CA ILE A 114 -10.10 -9.80 2.32
C ILE A 114 -9.39 -8.55 1.80
N PHE A 115 -8.17 -8.28 2.28
CA PHE A 115 -7.37 -7.15 1.82
C PHE A 115 -7.06 -7.22 0.33
N VAL A 116 -6.59 -8.37 -0.17
CA VAL A 116 -6.26 -8.56 -1.59
C VAL A 116 -7.47 -8.32 -2.45
N MET A 117 -8.62 -8.95 -2.14
CA MET A 117 -9.84 -8.75 -2.92
C MET A 117 -10.30 -7.30 -2.90
N GLN A 118 -10.26 -6.64 -1.74
CA GLN A 118 -10.57 -5.22 -1.64
C GLN A 118 -9.67 -4.37 -2.55
N LYS A 119 -8.36 -4.63 -2.56
CA LYS A 119 -7.40 -3.89 -3.40
C LYS A 119 -7.58 -4.17 -4.89
N VAL A 120 -7.94 -5.40 -5.25
CA VAL A 120 -8.27 -5.79 -6.62
C VAL A 120 -9.44 -4.95 -7.14
N PHE A 121 -10.57 -4.88 -6.40
CA PHE A 121 -11.73 -4.08 -6.81
C PHE A 121 -11.39 -2.58 -6.89
N VAL A 122 -10.71 -2.05 -5.87
CA VAL A 122 -10.29 -0.63 -5.86
C VAL A 122 -9.45 -0.28 -7.08
N LEU A 123 -8.46 -1.12 -7.44
CA LEU A 123 -7.59 -0.84 -8.57
C LEU A 123 -8.28 -1.07 -9.90
N ALA A 124 -9.15 -2.07 -10.02
CA ALA A 124 -9.93 -2.31 -11.24
C ALA A 124 -10.76 -1.07 -11.59
N ASP A 125 -11.56 -0.59 -10.64
CA ASP A 125 -12.41 0.58 -10.82
C ASP A 125 -11.60 1.86 -11.07
N TRP A 126 -10.59 2.11 -10.24
CA TRP A 126 -9.81 3.34 -10.32
C TRP A 126 -9.01 3.45 -11.61
N LEU A 127 -8.37 2.36 -12.06
CA LEU A 127 -7.60 2.36 -13.31
C LEU A 127 -8.54 2.42 -14.53
N LYS A 128 -9.71 1.77 -14.48
CA LYS A 128 -10.75 1.87 -15.52
C LYS A 128 -11.23 3.31 -15.70
N GLN A 129 -11.50 4.03 -14.61
CA GLN A 129 -11.87 5.46 -14.64
C GLN A 129 -10.80 6.35 -15.29
N LEU A 130 -9.53 5.96 -15.19
CA LEU A 130 -8.41 6.67 -15.80
C LEU A 130 -8.08 6.21 -17.23
N GLY A 131 -8.81 5.22 -17.76
CA GLY A 131 -8.53 4.61 -19.06
C GLY A 131 -7.20 3.84 -19.11
N ILE A 132 -6.71 3.36 -17.98
CA ILE A 132 -5.45 2.63 -17.86
C ILE A 132 -5.74 1.11 -17.89
N PRO A 133 -5.10 0.32 -18.77
CA PRO A 133 -5.23 -1.13 -18.75
C PRO A 133 -4.80 -1.73 -17.40
N SER A 134 -5.66 -2.47 -16.73
CA SER A 134 -5.49 -2.82 -15.31
C SER A 134 -5.17 -4.29 -15.04
N GLN A 135 -5.66 -5.22 -15.87
CA GLN A 135 -5.63 -6.67 -15.62
C GLN A 135 -4.24 -7.21 -15.26
N SER A 136 -3.22 -6.97 -16.08
CA SER A 136 -1.86 -7.45 -15.80
C SER A 136 -1.26 -6.86 -14.53
N ARG A 137 -1.51 -5.57 -14.27
CA ARG A 137 -1.04 -4.87 -13.06
C ARG A 137 -1.67 -5.44 -11.79
N ILE A 138 -2.97 -5.68 -11.84
CA ILE A 138 -3.73 -6.25 -10.72
C ILE A 138 -3.29 -7.68 -10.45
N LYS A 139 -3.10 -8.49 -11.50
CA LYS A 139 -2.52 -9.84 -11.36
C LYS A 139 -1.14 -9.81 -10.70
N SER A 140 -0.25 -8.93 -11.16
CA SER A 140 1.07 -8.79 -10.53
C SER A 140 0.99 -8.33 -9.07
N MET A 141 0.07 -7.43 -8.74
CA MET A 141 -0.17 -6.99 -7.36
C MET A 141 -0.63 -8.16 -6.47
N ALA A 142 -1.59 -8.97 -6.93
CA ALA A 142 -2.08 -10.12 -6.19
C ALA A 142 -0.97 -11.17 -5.97
N GLN A 143 -0.14 -11.40 -7.00
CA GLN A 143 1.00 -12.32 -6.95
C GLN A 143 2.06 -11.89 -5.91
N MET A 144 2.27 -10.58 -5.71
CA MET A 144 3.16 -10.08 -4.66
C MET A 144 2.71 -10.49 -3.24
N LEU A 145 1.44 -10.85 -3.07
CA LEU A 145 0.87 -11.35 -1.81
C LEU A 145 0.58 -12.86 -1.84
N GLY A 146 1.01 -13.56 -2.90
CA GLY A 146 0.84 -15.02 -3.04
C GLY A 146 -0.52 -15.45 -3.61
N TYR A 147 -1.28 -14.54 -4.23
CA TYR A 147 -2.57 -14.85 -4.85
C TYR A 147 -2.47 -14.88 -6.36
N GLU A 148 -3.16 -15.84 -6.99
CA GLU A 148 -3.33 -15.91 -8.44
C GLU A 148 -4.77 -15.59 -8.80
N LEU A 149 -4.96 -14.72 -9.79
CA LEU A 149 -6.28 -14.33 -10.28
C LEU A 149 -6.47 -14.87 -11.70
N ASP A 150 -7.61 -15.51 -11.94
CA ASP A 150 -8.01 -16.02 -13.24
C ASP A 150 -8.48 -14.87 -14.16
N ASP A 151 -8.33 -15.04 -15.47
CA ASP A 151 -8.94 -14.13 -16.47
C ASP A 151 -10.47 -14.13 -16.36
N ALA A 152 -11.10 -15.27 -16.07
CA ALA A 152 -12.54 -15.36 -15.87
C ALA A 152 -13.05 -14.46 -14.72
N PHE A 153 -12.21 -14.18 -13.71
CA PHE A 153 -12.57 -13.25 -12.66
C PHE A 153 -12.66 -11.80 -13.16
N PHE A 154 -11.79 -11.41 -14.10
CA PHE A 154 -11.83 -10.06 -14.69
C PHE A 154 -13.06 -9.85 -15.55
N GLU A 155 -13.53 -10.89 -16.25
CA GLU A 155 -14.79 -10.86 -16.99
C GLU A 155 -15.99 -10.52 -16.08
N LEU A 156 -15.99 -10.99 -14.83
CA LEU A 156 -17.06 -10.71 -13.86
C LEU A 156 -17.06 -9.27 -13.32
N ILE A 157 -15.88 -8.67 -13.15
CA ILE A 157 -15.74 -7.34 -12.54
C ILE A 157 -15.68 -6.21 -13.58
N ASP A 158 -15.44 -6.54 -14.85
CA ASP A 158 -15.48 -5.57 -15.95
C ASP A 158 -16.90 -5.30 -16.47
N GLU A 159 -17.90 -6.09 -16.04
CA GLU A 159 -19.31 -5.86 -16.37
C GLU A 159 -19.79 -4.45 -15.96
N PRO A 160 -20.61 -3.79 -16.80
CA PRO A 160 -20.99 -2.38 -16.65
C PRO A 160 -21.93 -2.07 -15.49
#